data_AF-A0A645DDF4-F1
#
_entry.id   AF-A0A645DDF4-F1
#
_cell.length_a   1.000
_cell.length_b   1.000
_cell.length_c   1.000
_cell.angle_alpha   90.00
_cell.angle_beta   90.00
_cell.angle_gamma   90.00
#
_symmetry.space_group_name_H-M   'P 1'
#
loop_
_entity.id
_entity.type
_entity.pdbx_description
1 polymer ?
#
loop_
_entity_poly.entity_id
_entity_poly.type
_entity_poly.pdbx_seq_one_letter_code
_entity_poly.pdbx_strand_id
1 'polypeptide(L)'
;MIDSGLIAVNNQTEKAGENADAFQKVAAVVNSLVHQTGEIKKILATIMKISQETNLLALNARIEAARAGVHGKGFGVVAEEIGALAAETTEATKNIESILTQIKTSADIAINEVESASVTADAQSTAAAETSEVFHQIARELDVILSGTKRIADNFSQLAGSESGELSFSTDDGLSTESVKSIEYTVEHLNDLSVSLIGTISKFKT
;
A
#
# COMPACT_ATOMS: atom_id res chain seq x y z
N MET A 1 -11.87 -4.76 24.81
CA MET A 1 -12.51 -5.07 23.51
C MET A 1 -12.38 -3.90 22.55
N ILE A 2 -13.04 -2.78 22.85
CA ILE A 2 -13.05 -1.58 22.02
C ILE A 2 -11.66 -0.94 21.97
N ASP A 3 -10.99 -0.82 23.12
CA ASP A 3 -9.61 -0.31 23.15
C ASP A 3 -8.67 -1.13 22.28
N SER A 4 -8.78 -2.47 22.30
CA SER A 4 -7.97 -3.34 21.44
C SER A 4 -8.33 -3.22 19.96
N GLY A 5 -9.62 -3.08 19.63
CA GLY A 5 -10.09 -2.82 18.27
C GLY A 5 -9.60 -1.48 17.74
N LEU A 6 -9.71 -0.42 18.55
CA LEU A 6 -9.19 0.92 18.25
C LEU A 6 -7.66 0.92 18.09
N ILE A 7 -6.92 0.18 18.93
CA ILE A 7 -5.47 0.01 18.77
C ILE A 7 -5.14 -0.67 17.44
N ALA A 8 -5.86 -1.74 17.07
CA ALA A 8 -5.65 -2.43 15.81
C ALA A 8 -5.96 -1.55 14.59
N VAL A 9 -7.06 -0.77 14.66
CA VAL A 9 -7.43 0.20 13.63
C VAL A 9 -6.39 1.32 13.51
N ASN A 10 -5.94 1.89 14.62
CA ASN A 10 -4.89 2.92 14.62
C ASN A 10 -3.58 2.40 14.02
N ASN A 11 -3.18 1.17 14.36
CA ASN A 11 -2.02 0.53 13.75
C ASN A 11 -2.22 0.34 12.23
N GLN A 12 -3.44 -0.01 11.79
CA GLN A 12 -3.74 -0.13 10.37
C GLN A 12 -3.67 1.21 9.62
N THR A 13 -4.10 2.31 10.25
CA THR A 13 -3.94 3.67 9.73
C THR A 13 -2.47 4.09 9.67
N GLU A 14 -1.69 3.77 10.70
CA GLU A 14 -0.24 4.02 10.73
C GLU A 14 0.47 3.26 9.59
N LYS A 15 0.17 1.97 9.41
CA LYS A 15 0.73 1.14 8.33
C LYS A 15 0.30 1.63 6.94
N ALA A 16 -0.91 2.13 6.78
CA ALA A 16 -1.35 2.76 5.53
C ALA A 16 -0.51 4.02 5.23
N GLY A 17 -0.22 4.84 6.24
CA GLY A 17 0.67 6.00 6.13
C GLY A 17 2.11 5.61 5.76
N GLU A 18 2.67 4.61 6.45
CA GLU A 18 4.01 4.07 6.12
C GLU A 18 4.08 3.57 4.67
N ASN A 19 3.03 2.90 4.18
CA ASN A 19 2.95 2.44 2.80
C ASN A 19 2.91 3.61 1.82
N ALA A 20 2.12 4.65 2.08
CA ALA A 20 2.06 5.85 1.25
C ALA A 20 3.44 6.54 1.15
N ASP A 21 4.15 6.67 2.27
CA ASP A 21 5.52 7.20 2.30
C ASP A 21 6.51 6.32 1.52
N ALA A 22 6.38 4.99 1.63
CA ALA A 22 7.20 4.06 0.88
C ALA A 22 6.96 4.18 -0.63
N PHE A 23 5.69 4.31 -1.06
CA PHE A 23 5.32 4.53 -2.45
C PHE A 23 5.90 5.84 -3.00
N GLN A 24 5.85 6.94 -2.23
CA GLN A 24 6.49 8.20 -2.64
C GLN A 24 8.01 8.04 -2.85
N LYS A 25 8.70 7.31 -1.97
CA LYS A 25 10.14 7.02 -2.12
C LYS A 25 10.42 6.19 -3.37
N VAL A 26 9.60 5.18 -3.65
CA VAL A 26 9.72 4.36 -4.88
C VAL A 26 9.51 5.25 -6.11
N ALA A 27 8.46 6.08 -6.14
CA ALA A 27 8.21 7.01 -7.24
C ALA A 27 9.41 7.95 -7.48
N ALA A 28 10.04 8.46 -6.42
CA ALA A 28 11.22 9.32 -6.54
C ALA A 28 12.42 8.58 -7.17
N VAL A 29 12.68 7.34 -6.76
CA VAL A 29 13.75 6.51 -7.32
C VAL A 29 13.48 6.18 -8.79
N VAL A 30 12.25 5.82 -9.15
CA VAL A 30 11.88 5.52 -10.54
C VAL A 30 11.99 6.76 -11.42
N ASN A 31 11.57 7.93 -10.93
CA ASN A 31 11.77 9.18 -11.66
C ASN A 31 13.26 9.52 -11.87
N SER A 32 14.11 9.24 -10.88
CA SER A 32 15.56 9.40 -11.02
C SER A 32 16.12 8.49 -12.12
N LEU A 33 15.64 7.23 -12.19
CA LEU A 33 16.01 6.29 -13.26
C LEU A 33 15.59 6.80 -14.64
N VAL A 34 14.38 7.35 -14.79
CA VAL A 34 13.91 7.98 -16.04
C VAL A 34 14.80 9.16 -16.44
N HIS A 35 15.22 9.97 -15.49
CA HIS A 35 16.15 11.07 -15.76
C HIS A 35 17.51 10.56 -16.24
N GLN A 36 18.09 9.58 -15.55
CA GLN A 36 19.39 8.99 -15.91
C GLN A 36 19.37 8.33 -17.29
N THR A 37 18.31 7.60 -17.62
CA THR A 37 18.14 7.01 -18.96
C THR A 37 18.05 8.09 -20.05
N GLY A 38 17.42 9.23 -19.75
CA GLY A 38 17.43 10.41 -20.63
C GLY A 38 18.82 10.99 -20.88
N GLU A 39 19.66 11.09 -19.83
CA GLU A 39 21.05 11.55 -19.97
C GLU A 39 21.90 10.57 -20.80
N ILE A 40 21.74 9.25 -20.58
CA ILE A 40 22.43 8.23 -21.39
C ILE A 40 22.02 8.36 -22.87
N LYS A 41 20.74 8.62 -23.16
CA LYS A 41 20.27 8.82 -24.53
C LYS A 41 20.97 10.00 -25.23
N LYS A 42 21.26 11.10 -24.53
CA LYS A 42 22.03 12.23 -25.09
C LYS A 42 23.48 11.83 -25.43
N ILE A 43 24.10 11.00 -24.59
CA ILE A 43 25.45 10.48 -24.83
C ILE A 43 25.44 9.58 -26.07
N LEU A 44 24.47 8.67 -26.18
CA LEU A 44 24.33 7.80 -27.35
C LEU A 44 24.11 8.58 -28.64
N ALA A 45 23.33 9.67 -28.62
CA ALA A 45 23.17 10.54 -29.80
C ALA A 45 24.52 11.13 -30.26
N THR A 46 25.39 11.49 -29.30
CA THR A 46 26.74 11.99 -29.59
C THR A 46 27.61 10.88 -30.19
N ILE A 47 27.60 9.67 -29.61
CA ILE A 47 28.34 8.51 -30.13
C ILE A 47 27.88 8.17 -31.54
N MET A 48 26.57 8.15 -31.79
CA MET A 48 26.02 7.88 -33.11
C MET A 48 26.46 8.91 -34.14
N LYS A 49 26.51 10.20 -33.77
CA LYS A 49 27.06 11.26 -34.62
C LYS A 49 28.54 11.02 -34.94
N ILE A 50 29.37 10.74 -33.94
CA ILE A 50 30.81 10.44 -34.12
C ILE A 50 30.99 9.22 -35.03
N SER A 51 30.18 8.19 -34.84
CA SER A 51 30.23 6.97 -35.66
C SER A 51 29.88 7.24 -37.12
N GLN A 52 28.86 8.06 -37.37
CA GLN A 52 28.49 8.47 -38.73
C GLN A 52 29.57 9.32 -39.40
N GLU A 53 30.16 10.28 -38.67
CA GLU A 53 31.29 11.09 -39.17
C GLU A 53 32.52 10.21 -39.46
N THR A 54 32.83 9.27 -38.58
CA THR A 54 33.94 8.31 -38.75
C THR A 54 33.71 7.42 -39.97
N ASN A 55 32.49 6.93 -40.17
CA ASN A 55 32.15 6.13 -41.35
C ASN A 55 32.28 6.94 -42.65
N LEU A 56 31.90 8.22 -42.63
CA LEU A 56 32.07 9.12 -43.77
C LEU A 56 33.55 9.41 -44.07
N LEU A 57 34.36 9.64 -43.03
CA LEU A 57 35.82 9.79 -43.14
C LEU A 57 36.47 8.52 -43.72
N ALA A 58 36.07 7.35 -43.24
CA ALA A 58 36.52 6.05 -43.74
C ALA A 58 36.15 5.82 -45.21
N LEU A 59 34.96 6.25 -45.62
CA LEU A 59 34.54 6.22 -47.03
C LEU A 59 35.42 7.13 -47.90
N ASN A 60 35.65 8.37 -47.47
CA ASN A 60 36.52 9.30 -48.20
C ASN A 60 37.95 8.77 -48.31
N ALA A 61 38.48 8.18 -47.23
CA ALA A 61 39.81 7.55 -47.24
C ALA A 61 39.88 6.34 -48.18
N ARG A 62 38.84 5.50 -48.25
CA ARG A 62 38.74 4.41 -49.23
C ARG A 62 38.76 4.92 -50.67
N ILE A 63 38.05 6.01 -50.96
CA ILE A 63 38.04 6.63 -52.30
C ILE A 63 39.44 7.14 -52.66
N GLU A 64 40.12 7.85 -51.75
CA GLU A 64 41.44 8.40 -52.02
C GLU A 64 42.51 7.29 -52.14
N ALA A 65 42.40 6.23 -51.34
CA ALA A 65 43.23 5.04 -51.46
C ALA A 65 43.06 4.35 -52.83
N ALA A 66 41.83 4.23 -53.32
CA ALA A 66 41.57 3.71 -54.66
C ALA A 66 42.17 4.62 -55.75
N ARG A 67 42.11 5.94 -55.57
CA ARG A 67 42.68 6.93 -56.49
C ARG A 67 44.22 6.87 -56.56
N ALA A 68 44.87 6.59 -55.44
CA ALA A 68 46.33 6.39 -55.37
C ALA A 68 46.81 5.04 -55.97
N GLY A 69 45.87 4.16 -56.38
CA GLY A 69 46.18 2.89 -57.04
C GLY A 69 47.04 1.97 -56.17
N VAL A 70 48.20 1.54 -56.69
CA VAL A 70 49.08 0.58 -56.00
C VAL A 70 49.64 1.15 -54.69
N HIS A 71 49.90 2.46 -54.64
CA HIS A 71 50.43 3.14 -53.46
C HIS A 71 49.38 3.27 -52.33
N GLY A 72 48.09 3.19 -52.66
CA GLY A 72 46.99 3.32 -51.70
C GLY A 72 46.51 2.01 -51.09
N LYS A 73 46.97 0.84 -51.56
CA LYS A 73 46.44 -0.47 -51.12
C LYS A 73 46.42 -0.66 -49.61
N GLY A 74 47.53 -0.34 -48.91
CA GLY A 74 47.60 -0.47 -47.46
C GLY A 74 46.65 0.47 -46.72
N PHE A 75 46.55 1.72 -47.19
CA PHE A 75 45.60 2.70 -46.65
C PHE A 75 44.14 2.31 -46.89
N GLY A 76 43.83 1.67 -48.03
CA GLY A 76 42.49 1.19 -48.35
C GLY A 76 41.98 0.13 -47.37
N VAL A 77 42.84 -0.82 -47.00
CA VAL A 77 42.50 -1.86 -46.00
C VAL A 77 42.21 -1.26 -44.64
N VAL A 78 43.05 -0.32 -44.19
CA VAL A 78 42.83 0.38 -42.91
C VAL A 78 41.52 1.19 -42.93
N ALA A 79 41.24 1.88 -44.03
CA ALA A 79 40.02 2.65 -44.18
C ALA A 79 38.75 1.77 -44.22
N GLU A 80 38.84 0.56 -44.76
CA GLU A 80 37.75 -0.41 -44.73
C GLU A 80 37.47 -0.93 -43.32
N GLU A 81 38.51 -1.25 -42.55
CA GLU A 81 38.40 -1.69 -41.15
C GLU A 81 37.79 -0.59 -40.25
N ILE A 82 38.24 0.66 -40.40
CA ILE A 82 37.65 1.80 -39.68
C ILE A 82 36.18 1.97 -40.03
N GLY A 83 35.81 1.79 -41.31
CA GLY A 83 34.41 1.86 -41.75
C GLY A 83 33.55 0.75 -41.13
N ALA A 84 34.08 -0.47 -41.06
CA ALA A 84 33.40 -1.59 -40.41
C ALA A 84 33.17 -1.33 -38.91
N LEU A 85 34.20 -0.88 -38.19
CA LEU A 85 34.09 -0.52 -36.76
C LEU A 85 33.08 0.61 -36.51
N ALA A 86 33.02 1.60 -37.40
CA ALA A 86 32.04 2.67 -37.33
C ALA A 86 30.60 2.20 -37.62
N ALA A 87 30.42 1.20 -38.48
CA ALA A 87 29.11 0.58 -38.71
C ALA A 87 28.67 -0.23 -37.49
N GLU A 88 29.56 -1.07 -36.95
CA GLU A 88 29.31 -1.88 -35.74
C GLU A 88 28.99 -1.01 -34.53
N THR A 89 29.73 0.09 -34.33
CA THR A 89 29.47 1.06 -33.25
C THR A 89 28.07 1.68 -33.41
N THR A 90 27.65 2.01 -34.63
CA THR A 90 26.30 2.54 -34.89
C THR A 90 25.22 1.54 -34.51
N GLU A 91 25.40 0.27 -34.87
CA GLU A 91 24.46 -0.81 -34.54
C GLU A 91 24.37 -1.04 -33.03
N ALA A 92 25.51 -1.12 -32.34
CA ALA A 92 25.54 -1.24 -30.88
C ALA A 92 24.82 -0.08 -30.19
N THR A 93 25.02 1.15 -30.68
CA THR A 93 24.37 2.35 -30.13
C THR A 93 22.85 2.28 -30.28
N LYS A 94 22.34 1.78 -31.42
CA LYS A 94 20.90 1.57 -31.65
C LYS A 94 20.31 0.50 -30.72
N ASN A 95 21.04 -0.59 -30.50
CA ASN A 95 20.61 -1.66 -29.59
C ASN A 95 20.49 -1.14 -28.16
N ILE A 96 21.44 -0.32 -27.70
CA ILE A 96 21.36 0.32 -26.38
C ILE A 96 20.17 1.30 -26.33
N GLU A 97 19.91 2.08 -27.37
CA GLU A 97 18.74 2.97 -27.42
C GLU A 97 17.42 2.20 -27.29
N SER A 98 17.32 1.02 -27.91
CA SER A 98 16.15 0.14 -27.77
C SER A 98 15.95 -0.31 -26.31
N ILE A 99 17.03 -0.76 -25.66
CA ILE A 99 17.01 -1.18 -24.25
C ILE A 99 16.58 -0.01 -23.34
N LEU A 100 17.14 1.19 -23.54
CA LEU A 100 16.75 2.37 -22.75
C LEU A 100 15.28 2.74 -22.94
N THR A 101 14.75 2.57 -24.16
CA THR A 101 13.33 2.80 -24.45
C THR A 101 12.45 1.81 -23.68
N GLN A 102 12.86 0.53 -23.62
CA GLN A 102 12.15 -0.47 -22.82
C GLN A 102 12.21 -0.14 -21.32
N ILE A 103 13.38 0.24 -20.80
CA ILE A 103 13.54 0.65 -19.39
C ILE A 103 12.61 1.82 -19.07
N LYS A 104 12.55 2.83 -19.95
CA LYS A 104 11.63 3.96 -19.77
C LYS A 104 10.17 3.50 -19.70
N THR A 105 9.73 2.67 -20.64
CA THR A 105 8.36 2.14 -20.64
C THR A 105 8.05 1.37 -19.35
N SER A 106 8.97 0.52 -18.88
CA SER A 106 8.80 -0.20 -17.62
C SER A 106 8.76 0.74 -16.41
N ALA A 107 9.55 1.81 -16.42
CA ALA A 107 9.53 2.83 -15.37
C ALA A 107 8.21 3.61 -15.36
N ASP A 108 7.68 3.99 -16.53
CA ASP A 108 6.38 4.67 -16.65
C ASP A 108 5.24 3.76 -16.13
N ILE A 109 5.27 2.46 -16.43
CA ILE A 109 4.32 1.48 -15.87
C ILE A 109 4.46 1.42 -14.34
N ALA A 110 5.68 1.33 -13.82
CA ALA A 110 5.92 1.27 -12.38
C ALA A 110 5.40 2.52 -11.64
N ILE A 111 5.53 3.70 -12.24
CA ILE A 111 4.97 4.95 -11.68
C ILE A 111 3.44 4.86 -11.57
N ASN A 112 2.76 4.39 -12.62
CA ASN A 112 1.30 4.25 -12.60
C ASN A 112 0.83 3.25 -11.53
N GLU A 113 1.54 2.12 -11.37
CA GLU A 113 1.23 1.14 -10.33
C GLU A 113 1.44 1.71 -8.91
N VAL A 114 2.49 2.51 -8.73
CA VAL A 114 2.75 3.20 -7.46
C VAL A 114 1.67 4.24 -7.15
N GLU A 115 1.19 4.97 -8.15
CA GLU A 115 0.08 5.93 -7.99
C GLU A 115 -1.22 5.21 -7.58
N SER A 116 -1.56 4.11 -8.27
CA SER A 116 -2.70 3.25 -7.93
C SER A 116 -2.61 2.67 -6.51
N ALA A 117 -1.42 2.22 -6.12
CA ALA A 117 -1.16 1.72 -4.76
C ALA A 117 -1.30 2.82 -3.71
N SER A 118 -0.88 4.05 -4.02
CA SER A 118 -1.07 5.21 -3.15
C SER A 118 -2.55 5.56 -2.95
N VAL A 119 -3.36 5.53 -4.01
CA VAL A 119 -4.82 5.72 -3.91
C VAL A 119 -5.46 4.63 -3.05
N THR A 120 -5.00 3.38 -3.19
CA THR A 120 -5.50 2.26 -2.40
C THR A 120 -5.14 2.41 -0.91
N ALA A 121 -3.93 2.89 -0.60
CA ALA A 121 -3.51 3.17 0.77
C ALA A 121 -4.34 4.28 1.42
N ASP A 122 -4.69 5.33 0.67
CA ASP A 122 -5.56 6.41 1.14
C ASP A 122 -6.99 5.93 1.42
N ALA A 123 -7.54 5.11 0.52
CA ALA A 123 -8.84 4.46 0.74
C ALA A 123 -8.83 3.54 1.97
N GLN A 124 -7.74 2.79 2.19
CA GLN A 124 -7.56 1.97 3.39
C GLN A 124 -7.53 2.82 4.67
N SER A 125 -6.84 3.96 4.64
CA SER A 125 -6.81 4.91 5.76
C SER A 125 -8.21 5.44 6.10
N THR A 126 -8.98 5.80 5.07
CA THR A 126 -10.38 6.26 5.22
C THR A 126 -11.27 5.17 5.83
N ALA A 127 -11.22 3.94 5.31
CA ALA A 127 -12.01 2.83 5.83
C ALA A 127 -11.64 2.48 7.29
N ALA A 128 -10.35 2.59 7.64
CA ALA A 128 -9.89 2.42 9.02
C ALA A 128 -10.48 3.51 9.93
N ALA A 129 -10.47 4.78 9.50
CA ALA A 129 -11.07 5.88 10.26
C ALA A 129 -12.58 5.69 10.49
N GLU A 130 -13.32 5.26 9.47
CA GLU A 130 -14.75 4.93 9.60
C GLU A 130 -14.99 3.79 10.60
N THR A 131 -14.15 2.75 10.54
CA THR A 131 -14.20 1.63 11.49
C THR A 131 -13.94 2.10 12.92
N SER A 132 -13.01 3.04 13.11
CA SER A 132 -12.74 3.66 14.41
C SER A 132 -13.97 4.35 14.99
N GLU A 133 -14.72 5.10 14.16
CA GLU A 133 -15.95 5.77 14.60
C GLU A 133 -17.03 4.76 15.00
N VAL A 134 -17.18 3.65 14.26
CA VAL A 134 -18.09 2.57 14.63
C VAL A 134 -17.71 1.96 15.98
N PHE A 135 -16.42 1.73 16.25
CA PHE A 135 -15.97 1.25 17.56
C PHE A 135 -16.29 2.24 18.69
N HIS A 136 -16.14 3.55 18.45
CA HIS A 136 -16.54 4.57 19.41
C HIS A 136 -18.06 4.60 19.65
N GLN A 137 -18.87 4.38 18.62
CA GLN A 137 -20.33 4.26 18.76
C GLN A 137 -20.73 3.07 19.63
N ILE A 138 -20.16 1.89 19.35
CA ILE A 138 -20.38 0.68 20.16
C ILE A 138 -20.00 0.94 21.63
N ALA A 139 -18.92 1.70 21.88
CA ALA A 139 -18.49 2.04 23.24
C ALA A 139 -19.54 2.83 24.00
N ARG A 140 -20.10 3.83 23.34
CA ARG A 140 -21.16 4.69 23.90
C ARG A 140 -22.42 3.87 24.18
N GLU A 141 -22.82 2.99 23.26
CA GLU A 141 -24.00 2.14 23.44
C GLU A 141 -23.83 1.14 24.60
N LEU A 142 -22.65 0.53 24.74
CA LEU A 142 -22.36 -0.36 25.86
C LEU A 142 -22.41 0.37 27.22
N ASP A 143 -21.91 1.61 27.29
CA ASP A 143 -21.98 2.42 28.52
C ASP A 143 -23.45 2.72 28.91
N VAL A 144 -24.30 3.02 27.93
CA VAL A 144 -25.74 3.19 28.13
C VAL A 144 -26.40 1.92 28.64
N ILE A 145 -26.07 0.76 28.05
CA ILE A 145 -26.60 -0.54 28.48
C ILE A 145 -26.17 -0.85 29.92
N LEU A 146 -24.89 -0.69 30.25
CA LEU A 146 -24.36 -0.92 31.60
C LEU A 146 -25.02 -0.01 32.64
N SER A 147 -25.23 1.25 32.31
CA SER A 147 -25.95 2.19 33.17
C SER A 147 -27.42 1.79 33.34
N GLY A 148 -28.07 1.34 32.28
CA GLY A 148 -29.45 0.85 32.30
C GLY A 148 -29.61 -0.39 33.18
N THR A 149 -28.74 -1.39 33.04
CA THR A 149 -28.78 -2.61 33.85
C THR A 149 -28.52 -2.33 35.32
N LYS A 150 -27.59 -1.42 35.64
CA LYS A 150 -27.35 -0.98 37.02
C LYS A 150 -28.58 -0.33 37.64
N ARG A 151 -29.25 0.59 36.92
CA ARG A 151 -30.49 1.22 37.39
C ARG A 151 -31.61 0.22 37.63
N ILE A 152 -31.73 -0.78 36.77
CA ILE A 152 -32.70 -1.87 36.95
C ILE A 152 -32.38 -2.63 38.25
N ALA A 153 -31.12 -3.03 38.47
CA ALA A 153 -30.69 -3.72 39.68
C ALA A 153 -30.94 -2.89 40.96
N ASP A 154 -30.67 -1.59 40.91
CA ASP A 154 -30.91 -0.67 42.04
C ASP A 154 -32.41 -0.55 42.37
N ASN A 155 -33.27 -0.40 41.37
CA ASN A 155 -34.73 -0.34 41.55
C ASN A 155 -35.28 -1.63 42.17
N PHE A 156 -34.79 -2.79 41.75
CA PHE A 156 -35.20 -4.07 42.33
C PHE A 156 -34.74 -4.25 43.78
N SER A 157 -33.52 -3.83 44.11
CA SER A 157 -33.01 -3.86 45.49
C SER A 157 -33.88 -2.99 46.42
N GLN A 158 -34.40 -1.87 45.93
CA GLN A 158 -35.33 -1.01 46.67
C GLN A 158 -36.73 -1.63 46.83
N LEU A 159 -37.25 -2.30 45.79
CA LEU A 159 -38.54 -3.01 45.85
C LEU A 159 -38.49 -4.16 46.87
N ALA A 160 -37.44 -4.99 46.85
CA ALA A 160 -37.24 -6.07 47.81
C ALA A 160 -37.10 -5.55 49.25
N GLY A 161 -36.46 -4.38 49.44
CA GLY A 161 -36.40 -3.72 50.75
C GLY A 161 -37.75 -3.15 51.23
N SER A 162 -38.64 -2.78 50.31
CA SER A 162 -39.94 -2.17 50.61
C SER A 162 -41.01 -3.20 51.02
N GLU A 163 -40.92 -4.46 50.58
CA GLU A 163 -41.81 -5.56 51.02
C GLU A 163 -41.64 -5.96 52.50
N SER A 164 -40.60 -5.47 53.18
CA SER A 164 -40.39 -5.73 54.60
C SER A 164 -41.38 -4.98 55.52
N GLY A 165 -42.15 -4.03 54.98
CA GLY A 165 -43.03 -3.14 55.75
C GLY A 165 -44.42 -2.98 55.11
N GLU A 166 -45.33 -3.89 55.46
CA GLU A 166 -46.80 -3.77 55.40
C GLU A 166 -47.55 -3.92 54.05
N LEU A 167 -48.44 -4.94 54.06
CA LEU A 167 -49.78 -5.03 53.44
C LEU A 167 -49.94 -5.51 51.97
N SER A 168 -50.20 -6.82 51.86
CA SER A 168 -51.32 -7.46 51.13
C SER A 168 -51.89 -6.75 49.89
N PHE A 169 -51.38 -7.09 48.70
CA PHE A 169 -52.20 -7.11 47.48
C PHE A 169 -51.99 -8.41 46.71
N SER A 170 -52.96 -9.29 46.84
CA SER A 170 -53.15 -10.50 46.06
C SER A 170 -53.38 -10.17 44.58
N THR A 171 -52.40 -10.47 43.74
CA THR A 171 -52.49 -11.26 42.49
C THR A 171 -51.11 -11.24 41.82
N ASP A 172 -50.57 -12.42 41.54
CA ASP A 172 -49.47 -12.69 40.59
C ASP A 172 -48.03 -12.88 41.12
N ASP A 173 -47.88 -13.75 42.13
CA ASP A 173 -46.59 -14.16 42.75
C ASP A 173 -45.65 -14.97 41.82
N GLY A 174 -46.18 -15.48 40.70
CA GLY A 174 -45.42 -16.24 39.71
C GLY A 174 -44.63 -15.34 38.75
N LEU A 175 -45.25 -14.29 38.23
CA LEU A 175 -44.66 -13.42 37.21
C LEU A 175 -43.52 -12.55 37.73
N SER A 176 -43.56 -12.12 39.01
CA SER A 176 -42.46 -11.41 39.66
C SER A 176 -41.23 -12.31 39.87
N THR A 177 -41.43 -13.53 40.39
CA THR A 177 -40.36 -14.51 40.60
C THR A 177 -39.73 -15.00 39.29
N GLU A 178 -40.55 -15.22 38.27
CA GLU A 178 -40.12 -15.70 36.95
C GLU A 178 -39.44 -14.58 36.14
N SER A 179 -39.88 -13.33 36.31
CA SER A 179 -39.18 -12.15 35.79
C SER A 179 -37.82 -11.94 36.44
N VAL A 180 -37.70 -12.13 37.77
CA VAL A 180 -36.41 -12.06 38.48
C VAL A 180 -35.44 -13.13 37.96
N LYS A 181 -35.89 -14.38 37.79
CA LYS A 181 -35.07 -15.45 37.20
C LYS A 181 -34.68 -15.18 35.75
N SER A 182 -35.59 -14.61 34.95
CA SER A 182 -35.29 -14.23 33.58
C SER A 182 -34.23 -13.12 33.52
N ILE A 183 -34.26 -12.18 34.47
CA ILE A 183 -33.28 -11.11 34.58
C ILE A 183 -31.92 -11.66 35.06
N GLU A 184 -31.87 -12.50 36.09
CA GLU A 184 -30.64 -13.20 36.50
C GLU A 184 -30.02 -13.96 35.32
N TYR A 185 -30.85 -14.67 34.56
CA TYR A 185 -30.43 -15.38 33.36
C TYR A 185 -29.86 -14.43 32.30
N THR A 186 -30.49 -13.28 32.04
CA THR A 186 -29.97 -12.32 31.05
C THR A 186 -28.67 -11.63 31.50
N VAL A 187 -28.53 -11.34 32.79
CA VAL A 187 -27.29 -10.80 33.37
C VAL A 187 -26.16 -11.82 33.27
N GLU A 188 -26.45 -13.08 33.60
CA GLU A 188 -25.49 -14.19 33.51
C GLU A 188 -25.11 -14.46 32.05
N HIS A 189 -26.07 -14.44 31.11
CA HIS A 189 -25.80 -14.57 29.67
C HIS A 189 -24.98 -13.41 29.11
N LEU A 190 -25.22 -12.17 29.57
CA LEU A 190 -24.42 -11.02 29.16
C LEU A 190 -22.99 -11.13 29.69
N ASN A 191 -22.82 -11.65 30.91
CA ASN A 191 -21.50 -11.93 31.47
C ASN A 191 -20.77 -13.05 30.70
N ASP A 192 -21.47 -14.12 30.35
CA ASP A 192 -20.90 -15.25 29.61
C ASP A 192 -20.56 -14.87 28.16
N LEU A 193 -21.41 -14.05 27.52
CA LEU A 193 -21.13 -13.45 26.21
C LEU A 193 -19.89 -12.56 26.27
N SER A 194 -19.71 -11.79 27.35
CA SER A 194 -18.52 -10.98 27.60
C SER A 194 -17.26 -11.84 27.75
N VAL A 195 -17.32 -12.93 28.53
CA VAL A 195 -16.19 -13.87 28.73
C VAL A 195 -15.84 -14.63 27.44
N SER A 196 -16.83 -15.07 26.68
CA SER A 196 -16.65 -15.73 25.37
C SER A 196 -16.01 -14.79 24.34
N LEU A 197 -16.40 -13.52 24.34
CA LEU A 197 -15.75 -12.46 23.56
C LEU A 197 -14.29 -12.26 23.98
N ILE A 198 -13.99 -12.22 25.28
CA ILE A 198 -12.60 -12.13 25.82
C ILE A 198 -11.76 -13.34 25.35
N GLY A 199 -12.31 -14.55 25.40
CA GLY A 199 -11.64 -15.77 24.95
C GLY A 199 -11.32 -15.77 23.45
N THR A 200 -12.25 -15.29 22.62
CA THR A 200 -12.07 -15.20 21.16
C THR A 200 -10.99 -14.18 20.78
N ILE A 201 -10.84 -13.10 21.55
CA ILE A 201 -9.78 -12.09 21.36
C ILE A 201 -8.39 -12.62 21.69
N SER A 202 -8.26 -13.49 22.70
CA SER A 202 -6.96 -14.09 23.05
C SER A 202 -6.35 -14.93 21.92
N LYS A 203 -7.18 -15.47 21.03
CA LYS A 203 -6.76 -16.25 19.85
C LYS A 203 -6.23 -15.41 18.70
N PHE A 204 -6.51 -14.10 18.67
CA PHE A 204 -5.98 -13.16 17.67
C PHE A 204 -4.64 -12.52 18.11
N LYS A 205 -4.09 -12.95 19.25
CA LYS A 205 -2.83 -12.45 19.82
C LYS A 205 -1.57 -13.17 19.30
N THR A 206 -1.70 -14.04 18.30
CA THR A 206 -0.58 -14.63 17.52
C THR A 206 -0.46 -13.94 16.18
#